data_AF-A0A3L6NA10-F1
#
_entry.id   AF-A0A3L6NA10-F1
#
_cell.length_a   1.000
_cell.length_b   1.000
_cell.length_c   1.000
_cell.angle_alpha   90.00
_cell.angle_beta   90.00
_cell.angle_gamma   90.00
#
_symmetry.space_group_name_H-M   'P 1'
#
loop_
_entity.id
_entity.type
_entity.pdbx_description
1 polymer ?
#
loop_
_entity_poly.entity_id
_entity_poly.type
_entity_poly.pdbx_seq_one_letter_code
_entity_poly.pdbx_strand_id
1 'polypeptide(L)'
;MLITELAHPRQRGIVGSLFGSFFFLGAIVSTWTTFGTLHISSSWSWQIPTLMQILSAVIQASLIMFVPESPRWLVKMGRNAEAKNVFATYHANGIEDDELALLEYTEVCQMINGKASEQTAGWLSYIRTGPSRNGMVSYYFVPVLQSAGINGGLQIFNWLTVILASLFVDKVGRRKLFLGSSIGMLVTLIAVAICNERFLATGNKSAGYCMIPFPFLFNGAYDFAYSSLPTLYTAEIHPFDLRAKGVSISLVSAFGFGLFNQYVNQIALEAITWK
;
A
#
# COMPACT_ATOMS: atom_id res chain seq x y z
N MET A 1 -0.24 -9.74 -4.60
CA MET A 1 -1.17 -10.41 -5.55
C MET A 1 -1.60 -11.78 -5.07
N LEU A 2 -0.70 -12.65 -4.58
CA LEU A 2 -1.06 -13.99 -4.10
C LEU A 2 -2.23 -14.00 -3.10
N ILE A 3 -2.22 -13.07 -2.13
CA ILE A 3 -3.27 -12.93 -1.12
C ILE A 3 -4.66 -12.72 -1.75
N THR A 4 -4.76 -11.89 -2.78
CA THR A 4 -6.05 -11.64 -3.46
C THR A 4 -6.50 -12.81 -4.33
N GLU A 5 -5.63 -13.79 -4.60
CA GLU A 5 -5.96 -14.98 -5.39
C GLU A 5 -6.37 -16.16 -4.53
N LEU A 6 -5.83 -16.26 -3.30
CA LEU A 6 -6.19 -17.26 -2.30
C LEU A 6 -7.35 -16.83 -1.40
N ALA A 7 -7.64 -15.53 -1.31
CA ALA A 7 -8.72 -15.02 -0.48
C ALA A 7 -10.09 -15.27 -1.11
N HIS A 8 -11.00 -15.80 -0.28
CA HIS A 8 -12.41 -15.98 -0.60
C HIS A 8 -13.03 -14.66 -1.13
N PRO A 9 -13.88 -14.69 -2.19
CA PRO A 9 -14.35 -13.50 -2.88
C PRO A 9 -14.96 -12.43 -1.98
N ARG A 10 -15.74 -12.84 -0.97
CA ARG A 10 -16.39 -11.93 -0.01
C ARG A 10 -15.41 -11.16 0.87
N GLN A 11 -14.22 -11.72 1.12
CA GLN A 11 -13.23 -11.14 2.04
C GLN A 11 -12.01 -10.59 1.29
N ARG A 12 -11.92 -10.79 -0.02
CA ARG A 12 -10.78 -10.39 -0.85
C ARG A 12 -10.43 -8.91 -0.73
N GLY A 13 -11.44 -8.04 -0.66
CA GLY A 13 -11.26 -6.59 -0.45
C GLY A 13 -10.60 -6.28 0.89
N ILE A 14 -11.15 -6.82 1.97
CA ILE A 14 -10.68 -6.63 3.35
C ILE A 14 -9.29 -7.24 3.57
N VAL A 15 -9.05 -8.47 3.13
CA VAL A 15 -7.75 -9.13 3.30
C VAL A 15 -6.67 -8.44 2.47
N GLY A 16 -7.04 -7.98 1.26
CA GLY A 16 -6.15 -7.19 0.40
C GLY A 16 -5.75 -5.85 1.01
N SER A 17 -6.68 -5.15 1.66
CA SER A 17 -6.40 -3.88 2.34
C SER A 17 -5.66 -4.06 3.67
N LEU A 18 -6.01 -5.09 4.46
CA LEU A 18 -5.28 -5.46 5.67
C LEU A 18 -3.81 -5.80 5.39
N PHE A 19 -3.49 -6.37 4.23
CA PHE A 19 -2.09 -6.58 3.85
C PHE A 19 -1.28 -5.27 3.83
N GLY A 20 -1.89 -4.17 3.38
CA GLY A 20 -1.28 -2.84 3.40
C GLY A 20 -0.97 -2.33 4.81
N SER A 21 -1.72 -2.77 5.83
CA SER A 21 -1.49 -2.36 7.23
C SER A 21 -0.16 -2.88 7.80
N PHE A 22 0.35 -4.00 7.30
CA PHE A 22 1.64 -4.55 7.75
C PHE A 22 2.83 -3.63 7.45
N PHE A 23 2.71 -2.75 6.46
CA PHE A 23 3.71 -1.72 6.21
C PHE A 23 3.90 -0.82 7.44
N PHE A 24 2.79 -0.35 8.02
CA PHE A 24 2.83 0.50 9.22
C PHE A 24 3.29 -0.27 10.45
N LEU A 25 2.94 -1.56 10.57
CA LEU A 25 3.45 -2.41 11.64
C LEU A 25 4.98 -2.51 11.58
N GLY A 26 5.57 -2.70 10.39
CA GLY A 26 7.02 -2.64 10.19
C GLY A 26 7.60 -1.27 10.51
N ALA A 27 6.93 -0.19 10.13
CA ALA A 27 7.35 1.18 10.42
C ALA A 27 7.33 1.51 11.93
N ILE A 28 6.35 0.99 12.68
CA ILE A 28 6.28 1.08 14.14
C ILE A 28 7.50 0.40 14.76
N VAL A 29 7.73 -0.88 14.42
CA VAL A 29 8.88 -1.64 14.95
C VAL A 29 10.20 -0.93 14.63
N SER A 30 10.36 -0.43 13.40
CA SER A 30 11.55 0.31 12.97
C SER A 30 11.75 1.61 13.77
N THR A 31 10.70 2.42 13.92
CA THR A 31 10.75 3.69 14.65
C THR A 31 11.10 3.49 16.12
N TRP A 32 10.48 2.52 16.80
CA TRP A 32 10.75 2.24 18.21
C TRP A 32 12.12 1.59 18.43
N THR A 33 12.55 0.71 17.53
CA THR A 33 13.90 0.13 17.59
C THR A 33 14.94 1.22 17.44
N THR A 34 14.78 2.10 16.44
CA THR A 34 15.69 3.23 16.24
C THR A 34 15.68 4.17 17.45
N PHE A 35 14.51 4.44 18.03
CA PHE A 35 14.40 5.25 19.24
C PHE A 35 15.18 4.66 20.43
N GLY A 36 15.09 3.33 20.64
CA GLY A 36 15.86 2.64 21.66
C GLY A 36 17.37 2.68 21.40
N THR A 37 17.79 2.60 20.15
CA THR A 37 19.21 2.56 19.77
C THR A 37 19.86 3.93 19.65
N LEU A 38 19.08 5.01 19.61
CA LEU A 38 19.57 6.40 19.61
C LEU A 38 20.46 6.74 20.82
N HIS A 39 20.24 6.09 21.96
CA HIS A 39 20.98 6.36 23.20
C HIS A 39 22.28 5.54 23.31
N ILE A 40 22.56 4.67 22.33
CA ILE A 40 23.77 3.85 22.30
C ILE A 40 24.88 4.66 21.61
N SER A 41 25.95 4.97 22.32
CA SER A 41 27.12 5.69 21.78
C SER A 41 28.06 4.82 20.94
N SER A 42 27.84 3.50 20.91
CA SER A 42 28.63 2.52 20.15
C SER A 42 28.08 2.31 18.73
N SER A 43 28.88 1.68 17.86
CA SER A 43 28.50 1.26 16.50
C SER A 43 27.25 0.36 16.46
N TRP A 44 26.90 -0.25 17.58
CA TRP A 44 25.65 -1.01 17.74
C TRP A 44 24.37 -0.19 17.49
N SER A 45 24.43 1.15 17.54
CA SER A 45 23.28 2.04 17.29
C SER A 45 22.60 1.82 15.93
N TRP A 46 23.40 1.56 14.87
CA TRP A 46 22.88 1.31 13.51
C TRP A 46 22.86 -0.19 13.15
N GLN A 47 23.64 -1.03 13.83
CA GLN A 47 23.67 -2.48 13.59
C GLN A 47 22.41 -3.18 14.10
N ILE A 48 21.85 -2.73 15.24
CA ILE A 48 20.63 -3.34 15.79
C ILE A 48 19.42 -3.14 14.86
N PRO A 49 19.11 -1.93 14.36
CA PRO A 49 18.01 -1.73 13.41
C PRO A 49 18.18 -2.51 12.10
N THR A 50 19.42 -2.67 11.61
CA THR A 50 19.70 -3.44 10.38
C THR A 50 19.53 -4.95 10.60
N LEU A 51 19.95 -5.48 11.74
CA LEU A 51 19.72 -6.88 12.11
C LEU A 51 18.22 -7.20 12.23
N MET A 52 17.41 -6.29 12.75
CA MET A 52 15.94 -6.45 12.82
C MET A 52 15.29 -6.53 11.43
N GLN A 53 15.81 -5.79 10.45
CA GLN A 53 15.35 -5.91 9.06
C GLN A 53 15.69 -7.28 8.47
N ILE A 54 16.91 -7.78 8.73
CA ILE A 54 17.33 -9.13 8.30
C ILE A 54 16.44 -10.19 8.95
N LEU A 55 16.15 -10.08 10.25
CA LEU A 55 15.27 -11.00 10.96
C LEU A 55 13.90 -11.09 10.29
N SER A 56 13.31 -9.95 9.94
CA SER A 56 12.00 -9.90 9.26
C SER A 56 12.03 -10.62 7.90
N ALA A 57 13.11 -10.45 7.14
CA ALA A 57 13.30 -11.13 5.86
C ALA A 57 13.50 -12.65 6.02
N VAL A 58 14.24 -13.09 7.04
CA VAL A 58 14.45 -14.51 7.34
C VAL A 58 13.13 -15.18 7.75
N ILE A 59 12.33 -14.53 8.58
CA ILE A 59 11.00 -15.01 8.96
C ILE A 59 10.14 -15.16 7.70
N GLN A 60 10.09 -14.15 6.84
CA GLN A 60 9.32 -14.22 5.58
C GLN A 60 9.80 -15.36 4.66
N ALA A 61 11.11 -15.53 4.50
CA ALA A 61 11.70 -16.58 3.68
C ALA A 61 11.45 -17.99 4.25
N SER A 62 11.36 -18.13 5.57
CA SER A 62 10.98 -19.40 6.20
C SER A 62 9.49 -19.72 6.02
N LEU A 63 8.63 -18.70 6.13
CA LEU A 63 7.18 -18.87 6.06
C LEU A 63 6.66 -19.11 4.64
N ILE A 64 7.35 -18.61 3.61
CA ILE A 64 6.92 -18.79 2.21
C ILE A 64 6.88 -20.27 1.79
N MET A 65 7.69 -21.13 2.42
CA MET A 65 7.71 -22.57 2.15
C MET A 65 6.41 -23.28 2.54
N PHE A 66 5.61 -22.67 3.42
CA PHE A 66 4.32 -23.22 3.87
C PHE A 66 3.13 -22.63 3.10
N VAL A 67 3.36 -21.63 2.25
CA VAL A 67 2.29 -20.97 1.49
C VAL A 67 2.04 -21.76 0.21
N PRO A 68 0.79 -22.16 -0.09
CA PRO A 68 0.47 -22.84 -1.34
C PRO A 68 0.67 -21.92 -2.54
N GLU A 69 0.92 -22.52 -3.68
CA GLU A 69 0.99 -21.81 -4.95
C GLU A 69 -0.36 -21.22 -5.36
N SER A 70 -0.33 -20.18 -6.19
CA SER A 70 -1.56 -19.56 -6.69
C SER A 70 -2.38 -20.57 -7.52
N PRO A 71 -3.69 -20.74 -7.24
CA PRO A 71 -4.54 -21.65 -8.01
C PRO A 71 -4.63 -21.26 -9.49
N ARG A 72 -4.49 -19.96 -9.81
CA ARG A 72 -4.48 -19.47 -11.20
C ARG A 72 -3.21 -19.85 -11.94
N TRP A 73 -2.06 -19.82 -11.25
CA TRP A 73 -0.79 -20.27 -11.81
C TRP A 73 -0.81 -21.78 -12.05
N LEU A 74 -1.37 -22.55 -11.12
CA LEU A 74 -1.54 -24.01 -11.26
C LEU A 74 -2.38 -24.38 -12.49
N VAL A 75 -3.51 -23.72 -12.73
CA VAL A 75 -4.32 -23.93 -13.96
C VAL A 75 -3.52 -23.56 -15.22
N LYS A 76 -2.76 -22.46 -15.20
CA LYS A 76 -1.91 -22.06 -16.34
C LYS A 76 -0.83 -23.09 -16.67
N MET A 77 -0.29 -23.77 -15.66
CA MET A 77 0.70 -24.84 -15.81
C MET A 77 0.07 -26.21 -16.11
N GLY A 78 -1.26 -26.29 -16.27
CA GLY A 78 -1.98 -27.53 -16.53
C GLY A 78 -2.19 -28.44 -15.30
N ARG A 79 -1.83 -27.96 -14.09
CA ARG A 79 -1.98 -28.68 -12.80
C ARG A 79 -3.39 -28.51 -12.24
N ASN A 80 -4.38 -28.97 -13.00
CA ASN A 80 -5.79 -28.75 -12.73
C ASN A 80 -6.31 -29.43 -11.44
N ALA A 81 -5.84 -30.63 -11.12
CA ALA A 81 -6.25 -31.35 -9.91
C ALA A 81 -5.81 -30.61 -8.64
N GLU A 82 -4.58 -30.09 -8.64
CA GLU A 82 -4.07 -29.32 -7.50
C GLU A 82 -4.77 -27.97 -7.35
N ALA A 83 -5.07 -27.29 -8.47
CA ALA A 83 -5.84 -26.06 -8.44
C ALA A 83 -7.23 -26.26 -7.81
N LYS A 84 -7.92 -27.36 -8.15
CA LYS A 84 -9.21 -27.72 -7.53
C LYS A 84 -9.08 -27.96 -6.03
N ASN A 85 -8.05 -28.68 -5.60
CA ASN A 85 -7.80 -28.92 -4.17
C ASN A 85 -7.56 -27.61 -3.39
N VAL A 86 -6.83 -26.66 -3.97
CA VAL A 86 -6.65 -25.32 -3.38
C VAL A 86 -7.99 -24.59 -3.23
N PHE A 87 -8.84 -24.58 -4.27
CA PHE A 87 -10.18 -23.98 -4.16
C PHE A 87 -11.06 -24.69 -3.12
N ALA A 88 -11.07 -26.02 -3.10
CA ALA A 88 -11.82 -26.80 -2.13
C ALA A 88 -11.37 -26.47 -0.70
N THR A 89 -10.06 -26.46 -0.44
CA THR A 89 -9.49 -26.20 0.90
C THR A 89 -9.78 -24.78 1.38
N TYR A 90 -9.49 -23.76 0.56
CA TYR A 90 -9.55 -22.36 1.00
C TYR A 90 -10.93 -21.71 0.85
N HIS A 91 -11.76 -22.17 -0.09
CA HIS A 91 -13.07 -21.55 -0.36
C HIS A 91 -14.25 -22.41 0.09
N ALA A 92 -14.08 -23.74 0.20
CA ALA A 92 -15.14 -24.68 0.56
C ALA A 92 -14.84 -25.55 1.80
N ASN A 93 -13.89 -25.13 2.66
CA ASN A 93 -13.49 -25.84 3.88
C ASN A 93 -13.11 -27.33 3.65
N GLY A 94 -12.58 -27.66 2.47
CA GLY A 94 -12.16 -29.00 2.09
C GLY A 94 -13.23 -29.84 1.38
N ILE A 95 -14.39 -29.27 1.04
CA ILE A 95 -15.44 -29.96 0.28
C ILE A 95 -15.15 -29.82 -1.22
N GLU A 96 -14.80 -30.92 -1.89
CA GLU A 96 -14.39 -30.92 -3.30
C GLU A 96 -15.54 -30.62 -4.29
N ASP A 97 -16.78 -30.92 -3.91
CA ASP A 97 -17.99 -30.79 -4.76
C ASP A 97 -18.82 -29.53 -4.46
N ASP A 98 -18.27 -28.56 -3.72
CA ASP A 98 -18.99 -27.32 -3.46
C ASP A 98 -19.20 -26.51 -4.76
N GLU A 99 -20.44 -26.04 -4.96
CA GLU A 99 -20.85 -25.35 -6.18
C GLU A 99 -20.00 -24.08 -6.40
N LEU A 100 -19.67 -23.37 -5.32
CA LEU A 100 -18.84 -22.17 -5.37
C LEU A 100 -17.41 -22.47 -5.86
N ALA A 101 -16.76 -23.49 -5.31
CA ALA A 101 -15.39 -23.85 -5.67
C ALA A 101 -15.31 -24.33 -7.13
N LEU A 102 -16.30 -25.09 -7.59
CA LEU A 102 -16.37 -25.57 -8.97
C LEU A 102 -16.64 -24.42 -9.96
N LEU A 103 -17.54 -23.49 -9.61
CA LEU A 103 -17.81 -22.31 -10.42
C LEU A 103 -16.56 -21.44 -10.58
N GLU A 104 -15.87 -21.13 -9.49
CA GLU A 104 -14.64 -20.33 -9.54
C GLU A 104 -13.52 -21.01 -10.35
N TYR A 105 -13.34 -22.31 -10.16
CA TYR A 105 -12.39 -23.08 -10.97
C TYR A 105 -12.75 -23.00 -12.46
N THR A 106 -14.03 -23.15 -12.80
CA THR A 106 -14.52 -23.09 -14.18
C THR A 106 -14.33 -21.72 -14.80
N GLU A 107 -14.63 -20.64 -14.06
CA GLU A 107 -14.37 -19.26 -14.49
C GLU A 107 -12.88 -19.04 -14.78
N VAL A 108 -12.00 -19.49 -13.90
CA VAL A 108 -10.54 -19.36 -14.08
C VAL A 108 -10.06 -20.16 -15.30
N CYS A 109 -10.55 -21.39 -15.48
CA CYS A 109 -10.24 -22.19 -16.67
C CYS A 109 -10.73 -21.52 -17.96
N GLN A 110 -11.94 -20.96 -17.97
CA GLN A 110 -12.47 -20.24 -19.14
C GLN A 110 -11.65 -18.98 -19.44
N MET A 111 -11.26 -18.22 -18.42
CA MET A 111 -10.41 -17.04 -18.58
C MET A 111 -9.03 -17.37 -19.16
N ILE A 112 -8.45 -18.53 -18.82
CA ILE A 112 -7.13 -18.95 -19.28
C ILE A 112 -7.21 -19.61 -20.67
N ASN A 113 -8.16 -20.54 -20.87
CA ASN A 113 -8.29 -21.29 -22.12
C ASN A 113 -8.88 -20.45 -23.26
N GLY A 114 -9.81 -19.52 -22.96
CA GLY A 114 -10.34 -18.58 -23.95
C GLY A 114 -9.28 -17.62 -24.52
N LYS A 115 -8.09 -17.60 -23.93
CA LYS A 115 -6.98 -16.70 -24.25
C LYS A 115 -5.70 -17.39 -24.71
N ALA A 116 -5.64 -18.72 -24.69
CA ALA A 116 -4.52 -19.46 -25.30
C ALA A 116 -4.40 -19.22 -26.82
N SER A 117 -5.45 -18.66 -27.44
CA SER A 117 -5.49 -18.20 -28.84
C SER A 117 -4.96 -16.77 -29.07
N GLU A 118 -4.82 -15.94 -28.02
CA GLU A 118 -4.25 -14.59 -28.12
C GLU A 118 -2.78 -14.60 -27.69
N GLN A 119 -1.88 -14.36 -28.66
CA GLN A 119 -0.44 -14.30 -28.44
C GLN A 119 -0.08 -13.44 -27.22
N THR A 120 0.78 -14.00 -26.34
CA THR A 120 1.38 -13.36 -25.17
C THR A 120 1.63 -11.88 -25.42
N ALA A 121 0.72 -11.03 -24.93
CA ALA A 121 0.69 -9.63 -25.33
C ALA A 121 2.01 -8.96 -24.92
N GLY A 122 2.87 -8.64 -25.90
CA GLY A 122 4.19 -8.05 -25.69
C GLY A 122 4.09 -6.68 -25.01
N TRP A 123 5.19 -6.14 -24.45
CA TRP A 123 5.17 -4.82 -23.81
C TRP A 123 4.61 -3.70 -24.70
N LEU A 124 4.71 -3.85 -26.03
CA LEU A 124 4.12 -2.95 -27.02
C LEU A 124 2.57 -2.94 -27.04
N SER A 125 1.90 -4.00 -26.59
CA SER A 125 0.43 -3.99 -26.52
C SER A 125 -0.08 -2.98 -25.49
N TYR A 126 0.67 -2.74 -24.42
CA TYR A 126 0.34 -1.73 -23.42
C TYR A 126 0.30 -0.31 -24.00
N ILE A 127 1.19 -0.01 -24.96
CA ILE A 127 1.22 1.27 -25.69
C ILE A 127 0.08 1.32 -26.71
N ARG A 128 -0.24 0.20 -27.38
CA ARG A 128 -1.34 0.13 -28.36
C ARG A 128 -2.74 0.16 -27.75
N THR A 129 -2.90 -0.29 -26.50
CA THR A 129 -4.21 -0.28 -25.80
C THR A 129 -4.61 1.13 -25.32
N GLY A 130 -3.75 2.13 -25.54
CA GLY A 130 -3.93 3.48 -25.04
C GLY A 130 -3.72 3.52 -23.52
N PRO A 131 -3.05 4.56 -22.98
CA PRO A 131 -2.98 4.71 -21.54
C PRO A 131 -4.40 4.84 -20.97
N SER A 132 -4.76 4.03 -19.98
CA SER A 132 -5.99 4.25 -19.22
C SER A 132 -5.94 5.67 -18.65
N ARG A 133 -6.80 6.57 -19.15
CA ARG A 133 -6.79 8.03 -18.86
C ARG A 133 -7.21 8.39 -17.43
N ASN A 134 -7.07 7.49 -16.46
CA ASN A 134 -7.51 7.69 -15.09
C ASN A 134 -6.37 7.43 -14.08
N GLY A 135 -5.84 8.54 -13.53
CA GLY A 135 -5.51 8.63 -12.11
C GLY A 135 -4.05 8.42 -11.70
N MET A 136 -3.17 9.37 -12.03
CA MET A 136 -1.98 9.65 -11.22
C MET A 136 -2.32 10.78 -10.25
N VAL A 137 -2.29 10.52 -8.95
CA VAL A 137 -2.41 11.56 -7.93
C VAL A 137 -1.22 11.45 -6.97
N SER A 138 -0.37 12.48 -7.10
CA SER A 138 0.45 13.17 -6.11
C SER A 138 0.72 12.53 -4.75
N TYR A 139 2.01 12.34 -4.47
CA TYR A 139 2.56 12.24 -3.11
C TYR A 139 3.23 13.57 -2.76
N TYR A 140 2.90 14.12 -1.59
CA TYR A 140 3.60 15.27 -1.03
C TYR A 140 3.78 15.14 0.48
N PHE A 141 4.89 15.73 0.91
CA PHE A 141 5.24 16.20 2.26
C PHE A 141 5.82 15.18 3.27
N VAL A 142 7.15 15.18 3.39
CA VAL A 142 7.88 15.07 4.68
C VAL A 142 9.19 15.85 4.48
N PRO A 143 9.41 16.98 5.17
CA PRO A 143 10.11 16.91 6.46
C PRO A 143 9.76 18.06 7.44
N VAL A 144 9.01 17.81 8.51
CA VAL A 144 8.93 18.76 9.66
C VAL A 144 8.95 18.10 11.05
N LEU A 145 8.83 16.77 11.19
CA LEU A 145 8.75 16.16 12.53
C LEU A 145 10.09 15.55 12.98
N GLN A 146 11.09 16.40 13.24
CA GLN A 146 12.37 16.02 13.85
C GLN A 146 12.26 15.87 15.38
N SER A 147 11.28 15.10 15.86
CA SER A 147 11.32 14.55 17.20
C SER A 147 10.84 13.09 17.18
N ALA A 148 11.71 12.18 17.64
CA ALA A 148 11.53 10.74 17.50
C ALA A 148 10.26 10.21 18.18
N GLY A 149 9.79 10.86 19.26
CA GLY A 149 8.55 10.50 19.95
C GLY A 149 7.27 10.80 19.16
N ILE A 150 7.26 11.88 18.37
CA ILE A 150 6.10 12.24 17.54
C ILE A 150 5.99 11.29 16.34
N ASN A 151 7.11 10.85 15.79
CA ASN A 151 7.14 9.91 14.67
C ASN A 151 6.56 8.54 15.08
N GLY A 152 6.91 8.03 16.27
CA GLY A 152 6.35 6.76 16.78
C GLY A 152 4.83 6.81 16.97
N GLY A 153 4.31 7.90 17.56
CA GLY A 153 2.88 8.12 17.71
C GLY A 153 2.14 8.25 16.37
N LEU A 154 2.77 8.89 15.38
CA LEU A 154 2.21 9.03 14.03
C LEU A 154 2.05 7.66 13.34
N GLN A 155 3.03 6.78 13.45
CA GLN A 155 2.93 5.44 12.84
C GLN A 155 1.81 4.59 13.46
N ILE A 156 1.60 4.70 14.78
CA ILE A 156 0.49 4.02 15.47
C ILE A 156 -0.86 4.58 15.00
N PHE A 157 -0.98 5.90 14.90
CA PHE A 157 -2.18 6.55 14.40
C PHE A 157 -2.49 6.13 12.95
N ASN A 158 -1.48 6.10 12.10
CA ASN A 158 -1.60 5.67 10.71
C ASN A 158 -2.06 4.20 10.62
N TRP A 159 -1.46 3.32 11.42
CA TRP A 159 -1.86 1.91 11.46
C TRP A 159 -3.33 1.71 11.83
N LEU A 160 -3.80 2.39 12.89
CA LEU A 160 -5.22 2.37 13.28
C LEU A 160 -6.13 2.92 12.19
N THR A 161 -5.72 4.04 11.57
CA THR A 161 -6.50 4.67 10.49
C THR A 161 -6.62 3.75 9.28
N VAL A 162 -5.57 3.04 8.90
CA VAL A 162 -5.60 2.08 7.78
C VAL A 162 -6.46 0.86 8.09
N ILE A 163 -6.46 0.36 9.32
CA ILE A 163 -7.37 -0.73 9.72
C ILE A 163 -8.83 -0.26 9.59
N LEU A 164 -9.15 0.94 10.08
CA LEU A 164 -10.49 1.51 9.93
C LEU A 164 -10.85 1.67 8.44
N ALA A 165 -9.95 2.26 7.64
CA ALA A 165 -10.16 2.43 6.21
C ALA A 165 -10.40 1.09 5.48
N SER A 166 -9.65 0.05 5.85
CA SER A 166 -9.75 -1.30 5.30
C SER A 166 -11.15 -1.90 5.51
N LEU A 167 -11.78 -1.63 6.66
CA LEU A 167 -13.14 -2.10 6.98
C LEU A 167 -14.24 -1.30 6.25
N PHE A 168 -13.97 -0.03 5.91
CA PHE A 168 -14.93 0.84 5.22
C PHE A 168 -14.82 0.80 3.69
N VAL A 169 -13.77 0.16 3.16
CA VAL A 169 -13.45 0.16 1.73
C VAL A 169 -14.58 -0.41 0.87
N ASP A 170 -15.23 -1.48 1.35
CA ASP A 170 -16.27 -2.19 0.61
C ASP A 170 -17.65 -1.50 0.71
N LYS A 171 -17.83 -0.56 1.65
CA LYS A 171 -19.14 0.10 1.91
C LYS A 171 -19.31 1.45 1.22
N VAL A 172 -18.25 2.24 1.12
CA VAL A 172 -18.34 3.66 0.71
C VAL A 172 -18.17 3.85 -0.81
N GLY A 173 -17.55 2.86 -1.48
CA GLY A 173 -17.23 2.91 -2.90
C GLY A 173 -16.00 3.77 -3.20
N ARG A 174 -15.20 3.34 -4.17
CA ARG A 174 -13.82 3.83 -4.40
C ARG A 174 -13.74 5.29 -4.80
N ARG A 175 -14.64 5.78 -5.66
CA ARG A 175 -14.65 7.17 -6.14
C ARG A 175 -14.87 8.17 -5.00
N LYS A 176 -15.81 7.86 -4.08
CA LYS A 176 -16.12 8.73 -2.95
C LYS A 176 -14.96 8.77 -1.95
N LEU A 177 -14.27 7.64 -1.75
CA LEU A 177 -13.08 7.55 -0.91
C LEU A 177 -11.93 8.42 -1.44
N PHE A 178 -11.60 8.33 -2.73
CA PHE A 178 -10.55 9.17 -3.33
C PHE A 178 -10.85 10.67 -3.23
N LEU A 179 -12.10 11.08 -3.53
CA LEU A 179 -12.50 12.48 -3.46
C LEU A 179 -12.53 13.00 -2.02
N GLY A 180 -13.09 12.22 -1.08
CA GLY A 180 -13.14 12.60 0.33
C GLY A 180 -11.75 12.74 0.95
N SER A 181 -10.85 11.80 0.66
CA SER A 181 -9.45 11.85 1.08
C SER A 181 -8.72 13.06 0.50
N SER A 182 -8.88 13.34 -0.80
CA SER A 182 -8.27 14.51 -1.46
C SER A 182 -8.72 15.83 -0.83
N ILE A 183 -10.02 15.96 -0.52
CA ILE A 183 -10.56 17.15 0.14
C ILE A 183 -9.99 17.28 1.55
N GLY A 184 -9.91 16.18 2.31
CA GLY A 184 -9.31 16.16 3.65
C GLY A 184 -7.84 16.57 3.65
N MET A 185 -7.06 16.07 2.70
CA MET A 185 -5.66 16.45 2.50
C MET A 185 -5.52 17.93 2.11
N LEU A 186 -6.38 18.46 1.23
CA LEU A 186 -6.34 19.86 0.83
C LEU A 186 -6.64 20.80 2.01
N VAL A 187 -7.70 20.52 2.78
CA VAL A 187 -8.09 21.33 3.94
C VAL A 187 -6.99 21.35 4.99
N THR A 188 -6.38 20.20 5.27
CA THR A 188 -5.28 20.10 6.25
C THR A 188 -4.02 20.81 5.77
N LEU A 189 -3.68 20.76 4.48
CA LEU A 189 -2.56 21.53 3.91
C LEU A 189 -2.77 23.04 4.02
N ILE A 190 -3.98 23.53 3.71
CA ILE A 190 -4.31 24.95 3.86
C ILE A 190 -4.17 25.38 5.33
N ALA A 191 -4.65 24.55 6.27
CA ALA A 191 -4.56 24.84 7.69
C ALA A 191 -3.10 24.89 8.18
N VAL A 192 -2.24 23.96 7.73
CA VAL A 192 -0.80 23.96 8.02
C VAL A 192 -0.13 25.24 7.50
N ALA A 193 -0.44 25.63 6.26
CA ALA A 193 0.13 26.83 5.66
C ALA A 193 -0.21 28.09 6.47
N ILE A 194 -1.47 28.24 6.88
CA ILE A 194 -1.93 29.36 7.71
C ILE A 194 -1.23 29.35 9.08
N CYS A 195 -1.17 28.19 9.74
CA CYS A 195 -0.53 28.08 11.07
C CYS A 195 0.97 28.38 11.01
N ASN A 196 1.66 27.92 9.95
CA ASN A 196 3.08 28.18 9.77
C ASN A 196 3.38 29.67 9.57
N GLU A 197 2.60 30.36 8.73
CA GLU A 197 2.74 31.82 8.54
C GLU A 197 2.53 32.58 9.85
N ARG A 198 1.49 32.23 10.61
CA ARG A 198 1.22 32.85 11.91
C ARG A 198 2.30 32.58 12.94
N PHE A 199 2.88 31.38 12.96
CA PHE A 199 3.98 31.03 13.85
C PHE A 199 5.23 31.88 13.55
N LEU A 200 5.58 32.04 12.27
CA LEU A 200 6.70 32.89 11.84
C LEU A 200 6.46 34.37 12.15
N ALA A 201 5.23 34.87 11.96
CA ALA A 201 4.90 36.27 12.18
C ALA A 201 4.83 36.69 13.66
N THR A 202 4.37 35.79 14.55
CA THR A 202 4.12 36.15 15.98
C THR A 202 5.11 35.54 16.96
N GLY A 203 5.91 34.54 16.57
CA GLY A 203 6.84 33.85 17.47
C GLY A 203 6.16 33.19 18.67
N ASN A 204 4.83 33.05 18.65
CA ASN A 204 4.05 32.59 19.80
C ASN A 204 4.17 31.07 19.94
N LYS A 205 4.65 30.61 21.10
CA LYS A 205 4.82 29.17 21.41
C LYS A 205 3.50 28.39 21.27
N SER A 206 2.35 29.04 21.52
CA SER A 206 1.03 28.42 21.32
C SER A 206 0.72 28.09 19.86
N ALA A 207 1.18 28.90 18.90
CA ALA A 207 1.02 28.60 17.48
C ALA A 207 1.86 27.39 17.04
N GLY A 208 3.02 27.18 17.66
CA GLY A 208 3.85 25.99 17.44
C GLY A 208 3.19 24.70 17.93
N TYR A 209 2.50 24.73 19.08
CA TYR A 209 1.75 23.55 19.56
C TYR A 209 0.56 23.20 18.66
N CYS A 210 -0.10 24.19 18.06
CA CYS A 210 -1.18 23.96 17.09
C CYS A 210 -0.72 23.26 15.81
N MET A 211 0.59 23.27 15.48
CA MET A 211 1.11 22.61 14.27
C MET A 211 1.26 21.09 14.42
N ILE A 212 1.37 20.58 15.65
CA ILE A 212 1.58 19.16 15.95
C ILE A 212 0.46 18.23 15.44
N PRO A 213 -0.85 18.54 15.60
CA PRO A 213 -1.93 17.63 15.16
C PRO A 213 -2.15 17.59 13.64
N PHE A 214 -1.75 18.61 12.87
CA PHE A 214 -2.07 18.66 11.45
C PHE A 214 -1.41 17.55 10.61
N PRO A 215 -0.14 17.16 10.84
CA PRO A 215 0.43 15.98 10.19
C PRO A 215 -0.36 14.70 10.45
N PHE A 216 -0.93 14.52 11.64
CA PHE A 216 -1.79 13.35 11.93
C PHE A 216 -3.06 13.41 11.09
N LEU A 217 -3.73 14.55 11.02
CA LEU A 217 -4.95 14.71 10.22
C LEU A 217 -4.67 14.52 8.72
N PHE A 218 -3.55 15.04 8.22
CA PHE A 218 -3.15 14.86 6.82
C PHE A 218 -2.83 13.40 6.50
N ASN A 219 -1.99 12.75 7.31
CA ASN A 219 -1.64 11.34 7.10
C ASN A 219 -2.87 10.44 7.27
N GLY A 220 -3.74 10.71 8.23
CA GLY A 220 -4.99 9.97 8.39
C GLY A 220 -5.89 10.08 7.16
N ALA A 221 -6.09 11.31 6.64
CA ALA A 221 -6.88 11.52 5.43
C ALA A 221 -6.25 10.81 4.21
N TYR A 222 -4.92 10.84 4.08
CA TYR A 222 -4.18 10.13 3.04
C TYR A 222 -4.34 8.60 3.18
N ASP A 223 -4.19 8.07 4.39
CA ASP A 223 -4.25 6.64 4.69
C ASP A 223 -5.61 6.02 4.39
N PHE A 224 -6.68 6.80 4.49
CA PHE A 224 -8.04 6.36 4.16
C PHE A 224 -8.25 5.95 2.70
N ALA A 225 -7.46 6.48 1.77
CA ALA A 225 -7.63 6.17 0.35
C ALA A 225 -6.30 5.83 -0.34
N TYR A 226 -5.29 6.68 -0.22
CA TYR A 226 -4.08 6.62 -1.01
C TYR A 226 -3.06 5.56 -0.55
N SER A 227 -3.15 5.08 0.69
CA SER A 227 -2.25 4.02 1.18
C SER A 227 -2.45 2.67 0.46
N SER A 228 -3.71 2.29 0.23
CA SER A 228 -4.08 0.91 -0.13
C SER A 228 -4.85 0.82 -1.44
N LEU A 229 -5.68 1.82 -1.77
CA LEU A 229 -6.53 1.78 -2.96
C LEU A 229 -5.75 1.84 -4.28
N PRO A 230 -4.66 2.62 -4.46
CA PRO A 230 -4.00 2.71 -5.76
C PRO A 230 -3.52 1.34 -6.28
N THR A 231 -2.95 0.52 -5.41
CA THR A 231 -2.46 -0.83 -5.77
C THR A 231 -3.61 -1.79 -6.07
N LEU A 232 -4.71 -1.72 -5.30
CA LEU A 232 -5.90 -2.54 -5.53
C LEU A 232 -6.65 -2.12 -6.80
N TYR A 233 -6.81 -0.82 -7.00
CA TYR A 233 -7.51 -0.24 -8.13
C TYR A 233 -6.76 -0.51 -9.44
N THR A 234 -5.43 -0.37 -9.44
CA THR A 234 -4.62 -0.75 -10.61
C THR A 234 -4.72 -2.24 -10.93
N ALA A 235 -4.82 -3.11 -9.92
CA ALA A 235 -5.06 -4.54 -10.16
C ALA A 235 -6.45 -4.82 -10.78
N GLU A 236 -7.47 -4.02 -10.45
CA GLU A 236 -8.85 -4.24 -10.90
C GLU A 236 -9.16 -3.69 -12.29
N ILE A 237 -8.60 -2.54 -12.65
CA ILE A 237 -8.84 -1.93 -13.97
C ILE A 237 -8.13 -2.67 -15.10
N HIS A 238 -7.04 -3.39 -14.80
CA HIS A 238 -6.27 -4.07 -15.81
C HIS A 238 -6.84 -5.47 -16.11
N PRO A 239 -6.99 -5.81 -17.41
CA PRO A 239 -7.33 -7.16 -17.81
C PRO A 239 -6.22 -8.13 -17.37
N PHE A 240 -6.59 -9.38 -17.10
CA PHE A 240 -5.76 -10.40 -16.46
C PHE A 240 -4.31 -10.47 -16.98
N ASP A 241 -4.11 -10.44 -18.30
CA ASP A 241 -2.80 -10.64 -18.94
C ASP A 241 -1.88 -9.41 -18.82
N LEU A 242 -2.49 -8.22 -18.72
CA LEU A 242 -1.77 -6.97 -18.53
C LEU A 242 -1.72 -6.56 -17.06
N ARG A 243 -2.43 -7.23 -16.17
CA ARG A 243 -2.53 -6.87 -14.74
C ARG A 243 -1.16 -6.81 -14.06
N ALA A 244 -0.35 -7.86 -14.22
CA ALA A 244 0.98 -7.90 -13.63
C ALA A 244 1.87 -6.77 -14.19
N LYS A 245 1.77 -6.47 -15.48
CA LYS A 245 2.54 -5.39 -16.14
C LYS A 245 2.06 -4.00 -15.71
N GLY A 246 0.76 -3.77 -15.69
CA GLY A 246 0.13 -2.52 -15.26
C GLY A 246 0.46 -2.18 -13.81
N VAL A 247 0.33 -3.15 -12.91
CA VAL A 247 0.72 -2.95 -11.50
C VAL A 247 2.23 -2.69 -11.37
N SER A 248 3.08 -3.36 -12.15
CA SER A 248 4.52 -3.10 -12.14
C SER A 248 4.85 -1.68 -12.59
N ILE A 249 4.20 -1.17 -13.65
CA ILE A 249 4.38 0.21 -14.13
C ILE A 249 3.90 1.22 -13.09
N SER A 250 2.77 0.96 -12.44
CA SER A 250 2.27 1.81 -11.36
C SER A 250 3.24 1.86 -10.17
N LEU A 251 3.83 0.72 -9.79
CA LEU A 251 4.83 0.66 -8.72
C LEU A 251 6.13 1.37 -9.10
N VAL A 252 6.66 1.14 -10.30
CA VAL A 252 7.87 1.83 -10.78
C VAL A 252 7.64 3.34 -10.83
N SER A 253 6.47 3.77 -11.28
CA SER A 253 6.10 5.19 -11.27
C SER A 253 6.01 5.74 -9.85
N ALA A 254 5.34 5.02 -8.94
CA ALA A 254 5.23 5.42 -7.54
C ALA A 254 6.59 5.56 -6.87
N PHE A 255 7.49 4.59 -7.05
CA PHE A 255 8.85 4.66 -6.51
C PHE A 255 9.69 5.75 -7.21
N GLY A 256 9.54 5.93 -8.52
CA GLY A 256 10.24 6.98 -9.27
C GLY A 256 9.87 8.39 -8.79
N PHE A 257 8.57 8.68 -8.65
CA PHE A 257 8.11 9.94 -8.06
C PHE A 257 8.46 10.05 -6.58
N GLY A 258 8.47 8.95 -5.83
CA GLY A 258 8.94 8.91 -4.44
C GLY A 258 10.41 9.32 -4.31
N LEU A 259 11.28 8.76 -5.14
CA LEU A 259 12.71 9.11 -5.20
C LEU A 259 12.90 10.59 -5.55
N PHE A 260 12.20 11.07 -6.59
CA PHE A 260 12.25 12.48 -6.96
C PHE A 260 11.85 13.38 -5.79
N ASN A 261 10.74 13.09 -5.13
CA ASN A 261 10.29 13.86 -3.97
C ASN A 261 11.28 13.82 -2.81
N GLN A 262 11.86 12.67 -2.51
CA GLN A 262 12.77 12.53 -1.37
C GLN A 262 14.05 13.37 -1.53
N TYR A 263 14.62 13.40 -2.73
CA TYR A 263 15.88 14.11 -2.97
C TYR A 263 15.68 15.56 -3.40
N VAL A 264 14.69 15.84 -4.25
CA VAL A 264 14.49 17.19 -4.80
C VAL A 264 13.82 18.12 -3.81
N ASN A 265 12.88 17.63 -2.97
CA ASN A 265 12.23 18.50 -2.00
C ASN A 265 13.17 18.99 -0.91
N GLN A 266 14.18 18.20 -0.52
CA GLN A 266 15.19 18.67 0.45
C GLN A 266 15.97 19.86 -0.11
N ILE A 267 16.42 19.75 -1.37
CA ILE A 267 17.11 20.85 -2.07
C ILE A 267 16.18 22.07 -2.24
N ALA A 268 14.91 21.85 -2.58
CA ALA A 268 13.94 22.92 -2.72
C ALA A 268 13.67 23.63 -1.39
N LEU A 269 13.55 22.89 -0.27
CA LEU A 269 13.32 23.47 1.06
C LEU A 269 14.54 24.23 1.59
N GLU A 270 15.76 23.80 1.25
CA GLU A 270 16.98 24.56 1.55
C GLU A 270 17.10 25.85 0.73
N ALA A 271 16.65 25.82 -0.54
CA ALA A 271 16.68 26.98 -1.42
C ALA A 271 15.53 27.97 -1.17
N ILE A 272 14.37 27.49 -0.72
CA ILE A 272 13.21 28.30 -0.37
C ILE A 272 13.35 28.73 1.10
N THR A 273 14.15 29.75 1.36
CA THR A 273 13.90 30.61 2.52
C THR A 273 12.54 31.27 2.31
N TRP A 274 11.53 30.83 3.08
CA TRP A 274 10.21 31.45 3.09
C TRP A 274 10.36 32.97 3.33
N LYS A 275 9.89 33.76 2.38
CA LYS A 275 9.58 35.18 2.56
C LYS A 275 8.10 35.34 2.84
#